data_AF-X1J161-F1
#
_entry.id   AF-X1J161-F1
#
_cell.length_a   1.000
_cell.length_b   1.000
_cell.length_c   1.000
_cell.angle_alpha   90.00
_cell.angle_beta   90.00
_cell.angle_gamma   90.00
#
_symmetry.space_group_name_H-M   'P 1'
#
loop_
_entity.id
_entity.type
_entity.pdbx_description
1 polymer ?
#
loop_
_entity_poly.entity_id
_entity_poly.type
_entity_poly.pdbx_seq_one_letter_code
_entity_poly.pdbx_strand_id
1 'polypeptide(L)' 'REGIPVIGKIPFEPEITESIVNGIPAVEYSENCATKETKKIWKTIEEYFK' A
#
# COMPACT_ATOMS: atom_id res chain seq x y z
N ARG A 1 -14.70 10.89 -16.55
CA ARG A 1 -13.99 9.85 -15.77
C ARG A 1 -13.10 9.14 -16.77
N GLU A 2 -11.80 9.42 -16.75
CA GLU A 2 -10.79 8.70 -17.53
C GLU A 2 -10.92 7.21 -17.19
N GLY A 3 -11.15 6.33 -18.17
CA GLY A 3 -11.56 4.93 -17.99
C GLY A 3 -10.53 3.98 -17.37
N ILE A 4 -9.67 4.47 -16.47
CA ILE A 4 -8.64 3.69 -15.80
C ILE A 4 -9.20 3.16 -14.47
N PRO A 5 -9.20 1.83 -14.23
CA PRO A 5 -9.70 1.26 -13.00
C PRO A 5 -8.80 1.63 -11.81
N VAL A 6 -9.42 2.07 -10.71
CA VAL A 6 -8.73 2.26 -9.43
C VAL A 6 -8.71 0.94 -8.67
N ILE A 7 -7.53 0.37 -8.45
CA ILE A 7 -7.35 -0.97 -7.86
C ILE A 7 -7.21 -0.99 -6.33
N GLY A 8 -7.17 0.18 -5.68
CA GLY A 8 -7.12 0.26 -4.23
C GLY A 8 -7.07 1.70 -3.71
N LYS A 9 -7.27 1.88 -2.40
CA LYS A 9 -7.20 3.18 -1.72
C LYS A 9 -6.48 3.01 -0.39
N ILE A 10 -5.28 3.55 -0.29
CA ILE A 10 -4.46 3.45 0.92
C ILE A 10 -4.97 4.50 1.94
N PRO A 11 -5.46 4.09 3.12
CA PRO A 11 -5.79 5.03 4.18
C PRO A 11 -4.53 5.72 4.72
N PHE A 12 -4.69 6.94 5.22
CA PHE A 12 -3.61 7.62 5.94
C PHE A 12 -3.45 6.99 7.33
N GLU A 13 -2.21 6.66 7.70
CA GLU A 13 -1.84 6.09 9.00
C GLU A 13 -0.57 6.81 9.51
N PRO A 14 -0.48 7.21 10.79
CA PRO A 14 0.68 7.92 11.35
C PRO A 14 2.01 7.18 11.17
N GLU A 15 1.99 5.86 11.27
CA GLU A 15 3.17 4.99 11.19
C GLU A 15 3.86 5.07 9.82
N ILE A 16 3.20 5.58 8.77
CA ILE A 16 3.84 5.87 7.48
C ILE A 16 4.90 6.96 7.63
N THR A 17 4.62 7.99 8.43
CA THR A 17 5.60 9.06 8.68
C THR A 17 6.78 8.53 9.48
N GLU A 18 6.50 7.69 10.48
CA GLU A 18 7.54 7.07 11.29
C GLU A 18 8.43 6.14 10.46
N SER A 19 7.83 5.36 9.55
CA SER A 19 8.60 4.46 8.68
C SER A 19 9.56 5.24 7.77
N ILE A 20 9.13 6.40 7.26
CA ILE A 20 9.98 7.32 6.48
C ILE A 20 11.15 7.83 7.32
N VAL A 21 10.89 8.29 8.55
CA VAL A 21 11.93 8.79 9.46
C VAL A 21 12.96 7.70 9.79
N ASN A 22 12.50 6.46 10.00
CA ASN A 22 13.37 5.32 10.31
C ASN A 22 14.06 4.73 9.06
N GLY A 23 13.68 5.14 7.85
CA GLY A 23 14.23 4.60 6.60
C GLY A 23 13.84 3.14 6.34
N ILE A 24 12.71 2.69 6.89
CA ILE A 24 12.20 1.32 6.73
C ILE A 24 10.93 1.37 5.87
N PRO A 25 10.76 0.50 4.86
CA PRO A 25 9.51 0.43 4.10
C PRO A 25 8.31 0.24 5.02
N ALA A 26 7.22 0.99 4.79
CA ALA A 26 6.04 0.95 5.66
C ALA A 26 5.49 -0.48 5.85
N VAL A 27 5.49 -1.28 4.79
CA VAL A 27 5.03 -2.69 4.78
C VAL A 27 5.88 -3.64 5.61
N GLU A 28 7.11 -3.24 5.97
CA GLU A 28 8.03 -3.95 6.86
C GLU A 28 8.06 -3.33 8.26
N TYR A 29 7.78 -2.03 8.38
CA TYR A 29 7.77 -1.30 9.64
C TYR A 29 6.53 -1.59 10.50
N SER A 30 5.35 -1.73 9.88
CA SER A 30 4.09 -1.89 10.61
C SER A 30 3.05 -2.74 9.88
N GLU A 31 2.11 -3.31 10.63
CA GLU A 31 0.98 -4.07 10.11
C GLU A 31 -0.34 -3.33 10.45
N ASN A 32 -0.70 -2.35 9.63
CA ASN A 32 -1.89 -1.49 9.79
C ASN A 32 -2.78 -1.52 8.53
N CYS A 33 -3.81 -0.67 8.46
CA CYS A 33 -4.73 -0.71 7.32
C CYS A 33 -4.05 -0.27 6.02
N ALA A 34 -3.12 0.68 6.08
CA ALA A 34 -2.37 1.14 4.93
C ALA A 34 -1.47 0.04 4.34
N THR A 35 -0.74 -0.68 5.21
CA THR A 35 0.19 -1.73 4.75
C THR A 35 -0.54 -2.97 4.26
N LYS A 36 -1.67 -3.32 4.88
CA LYS A 36 -2.58 -4.37 4.39
C LYS A 36 -3.15 -4.05 3.02
N GLU A 37 -3.62 -2.82 2.81
CA GLU A 37 -4.15 -2.41 1.51
C GLU A 37 -3.06 -2.37 0.45
N THR A 38 -1.86 -1.91 0.80
CA THR A 38 -0.69 -1.93 -0.09
C THR A 38 -0.37 -3.35 -0.56
N LYS A 39 -0.37 -4.34 0.35
CA LYS A 39 -0.17 -5.76 0.02
C LYS A 39 -1.24 -6.30 -0.92
N LYS A 40 -2.51 -5.90 -0.74
CA LYS A 40 -3.61 -6.30 -1.64
C LYS A 40 -3.44 -5.70 -3.04
N ILE A 41 -3.10 -4.41 -3.13
CA ILE A 41 -2.81 -3.74 -4.41
C ILE A 41 -1.71 -4.50 -5.15
N TRP A 42 -0.64 -4.89 -4.45
CA TRP A 42 0.45 -5.65 -5.04
C TRP A 42 0.01 -7.01 -5.60
N LYS A 43 -0.80 -7.74 -4.83
CA LYS A 43 -1.38 -9.01 -5.30
C LYS A 43 -2.25 -8.83 -6.55
N THR A 44 -3.06 -7.78 -6.62
CA THR A 44 -3.86 -7.47 -7.82
C THR A 44 -2.97 -7.14 -9.03
N ILE A 45 -1.86 -6.43 -8.81
CA ILE A 45 -0.89 -6.15 -9.87
C ILE A 45 -0.25 -7.46 -10.37
N GLU A 46 0.17 -8.35 -9.47
CA GLU A 46 0.72 -9.66 -9.83
C GLU A 46 -0.27 -10.51 -10.64
N GLU A 47 -1.57 -10.41 -10.36
CA GLU A 47 -2.63 -11.09 -11.11
C GLU A 47 -2.76 -10.59 -12.55
N TYR A 48 -2.36 -9.35 -12.85
CA TYR A 48 -2.34 -8.84 -14.24
C TYR A 48 -1.17 -9.35 -15.09
N PHE A 49 -0.11 -9.86 -14.45
CA PHE A 49 1.08 -10.38 -15.13
C PHE A 49 1.10 -11.91 -15.23
N LYS A 50 0.06 -12.59 -14.73
CA LYS A 50 -0.16 -14.02 -14.90
C LYS A 50 -0.95 -14.30 -16.17
#